data_AF-A0A7X8MQ15-F1
#
_entry.id   AF-A0A7X8MQ15-F1
#
_cell.length_a   1.000
_cell.length_b   1.000
_cell.length_c   1.000
_cell.angle_alpha   90.00
_cell.angle_beta   90.00
_cell.angle_gamma   90.00
#
_symmetry.space_group_name_H-M   'P 1'
#
loop_
_entity.id
_entity.type
_entity.pdbx_description
1 polymer ?
#
loop_
_entity_poly.entity_id
_entity_poly.type
_entity_poly.pdbx_seq_one_letter_code
_entity_poly.pdbx_strand_id
1 'polypeptide(L)' 'MKGEYKGLELSTQLLIAEAIRRGIEVRVLDWEDNFIQLKKDSKIEYIKQATRTSVDTYIAPLIMENKEVTKIVLRE' A
#
# COMPACT_ATOMS: atom_id res chain seq x y z
N MET A 1 20.42 -0.81 1.53
CA MET A 1 19.00 -1.17 1.76
C MET A 1 18.77 -2.38 2.65
N LYS A 2 19.63 -3.42 2.67
CA LYS A 2 19.47 -4.58 3.58
C LYS A 2 19.68 -4.16 5.05
N GLY A 3 18.66 -3.63 5.71
CA GLY A 3 18.70 -3.33 7.15
C GLY A 3 17.56 -2.45 7.64
N GLU A 4 17.18 -1.44 6.87
CA GLU A 4 16.33 -0.34 7.36
C GLU A 4 14.84 -0.70 7.47
N TYR A 5 14.33 -1.61 6.63
CA TYR A 5 12.90 -1.91 6.53
C TYR A 5 12.51 -3.36 6.89
N LYS A 6 13.37 -4.09 7.60
CA LYS A 6 13.17 -5.54 7.88
C LYS A 6 11.90 -5.88 8.68
N GLY A 7 11.31 -4.90 9.37
CA GLY A 7 10.06 -5.08 10.13
C GLY A 7 8.80 -5.03 9.26
N LEU A 8 8.89 -4.57 8.02
CA LEU A 8 7.76 -4.52 7.09
C LEU A 8 7.63 -5.84 6.33
N GLU A 9 6.46 -6.08 5.76
CA GLU A 9 6.23 -7.17 4.82
C GLU A 9 7.15 -7.05 3.59
N LEU A 10 7.48 -8.19 2.99
CA LEU A 10 8.35 -8.25 1.81
C LEU A 10 7.79 -7.43 0.63
N SER A 11 6.48 -7.43 0.44
CA SER A 11 5.77 -6.63 -0.57
C SER A 11 6.07 -5.13 -0.39
N THR A 12 5.92 -4.62 0.83
CA THR A 12 6.23 -3.24 1.20
C THR A 12 7.71 -2.93 1.04
N GLN A 13 8.60 -3.84 1.45
CA GLN A 13 10.05 -3.68 1.25
C GLN A 13 10.43 -3.54 -0.22
N LEU A 14 9.83 -4.34 -1.10
CA LEU A 14 10.07 -4.28 -2.55
C LEU A 14 9.56 -2.96 -3.15
N LEU A 15 8.37 -2.50 -2.74
CA LEU A 15 7.83 -1.21 -3.15
C LEU A 15 8.74 -0.06 -2.73
N ILE A 16 9.22 -0.07 -1.48
CA ILE A 16 10.14 0.95 -0.95
C ILE A 16 11.47 0.94 -1.73
N ALA A 17 12.03 -0.24 -1.99
CA ALA A 17 13.29 -0.36 -2.74
C ALA A 17 13.17 0.26 -4.14
N GLU A 18 12.05 0.02 -4.82
CA GLU A 18 11.76 0.59 -6.13
C GLU A 18 11.48 2.11 -6.06
N ALA A 19 10.77 2.58 -5.04
CA ALA A 19 10.51 4.00 -4.81
C ALA A 19 11.81 4.79 -4.61
N ILE A 20 12.72 4.29 -3.76
CA ILE A 20 14.05 4.87 -3.53
C ILE A 20 14.85 4.89 -4.84
N ARG A 21 14.84 3.79 -5.61
CA ARG A 21 15.53 3.72 -6.92
C ARG A 21 15.02 4.78 -7.91
N ARG A 22 13.76 5.19 -7.79
CA ARG A 22 13.12 6.24 -8.61
C ARG A 22 13.24 7.66 -8.03
N GLY A 23 13.97 7.83 -6.93
CA GLY A 23 14.12 9.12 -6.25
C GLY A 23 12.83 9.61 -5.58
N ILE A 24 11.96 8.70 -5.14
CA ILE A 24 10.74 9.01 -4.40
C ILE A 24 11.07 8.96 -2.90
N GLU A 25 10.70 10.01 -2.17
CA GLU A 25 10.83 10.05 -0.72
C GLU A 25 9.83 9.07 -0.08
N VAL A 26 10.31 8.26 0.86
CA VAL A 26 9.51 7.26 1.57
C VAL A 26 9.53 7.56 3.05
N ARG A 27 8.35 7.56 3.68
CA ARG A 27 8.20 7.63 5.14
C ARG A 27 7.30 6.51 5.62
N VAL A 28 7.77 5.70 6.58
CA VAL A 28 6.92 4.70 7.25
C VAL A 28 6.08 5.43 8.30
N LEU A 29 4.75 5.26 8.22
CA LEU A 29 3.78 5.85 9.14
C LEU A 29 3.35 4.85 10.21
N ASP A 30 3.18 3.58 9.84
CA ASP A 30 2.84 2.48 10.73
C ASP A 30 3.58 1.22 10.27
N TRP A 31 4.38 0.63 11.16
CA TRP A 31 5.18 -0.55 10.88
C TRP A 31 4.35 -1.84 10.93
N GLU A 32 3.39 -1.94 11.84
CA GLU A 32 2.57 -3.14 12.01
C GLU A 32 1.59 -3.26 10.84
N ASP A 33 1.02 -2.13 10.41
CA ASP A 33 0.01 -2.09 9.35
C ASP A 33 0.59 -1.90 7.94
N ASN A 34 1.92 -1.88 7.80
CA ASN A 34 2.61 -1.66 6.52
C ASN A 34 2.16 -0.38 5.81
N PHE A 35 2.03 0.70 6.58
CA PHE A 35 1.52 1.98 6.10
C PHE A 35 2.69 2.92 5.81
N ILE A 36 2.81 3.34 4.55
CA ILE A 36 3.85 4.25 4.09
C ILE A 36 3.27 5.48 3.37
N GLN A 37 4.02 6.56 3.41
CA GLN A 37 3.85 7.73 2.55
C GLN A 37 4.94 7.70 1.48
N LEU A 38 4.54 7.93 0.24
CA LEU A 38 5.42 8.21 -0.89
C LEU A 38 5.26 9.68 -1.28
N LYS A 39 6.37 10.40 -1.46
CA LYS A 39 6.35 11.80 -1.89
C LYS A 39 7.32 12.03 -3.05
N LYS A 40 6.81 12.69 -4.09
CA LYS A 40 7.61 13.15 -5.23
C LYS A 40 7.14 14.56 -5.60
N ASP A 41 8.05 15.52 -5.51
CA ASP A 41 7.77 16.94 -5.72
C ASP A 41 6.61 17.42 -4.82
N SER A 42 5.51 17.88 -5.42
CA SER A 42 4.28 18.30 -4.73
C SER A 42 3.27 17.18 -4.51
N LYS A 43 3.51 15.98 -5.04
CA LYS A 43 2.56 14.86 -4.96
C LYS A 43 2.89 13.97 -3.76
N ILE A 44 1.85 13.69 -2.96
CA ILE A 44 1.89 12.78 -1.81
C ILE A 44 0.91 11.65 -2.08
N GLU A 45 1.33 10.42 -1.84
CA GLU A 45 0.51 9.20 -1.92
C GLU A 45 0.65 8.42 -0.63
N TYR A 46 -0.45 7.84 -0.17
CA TYR A 46 -0.52 7.01 1.02
C TYR A 46 -0.79 5.57 0.58
N ILE A 47 0.11 4.66 0.95
CA ILE A 47 0.06 3.27 0.52
C ILE A 47 0.02 2.39 1.76
N LYS A 48 -0.95 1.48 1.81
CA LYS A 48 -1.07 0.47 2.86
C LYS A 48 -0.89 -0.91 2.26
N GLN A 49 -0.10 -1.77 2.91
CA GLN A 49 0.13 -3.16 2.50
C GLN A 49 0.57 -3.29 1.03
N ALA A 50 1.39 -2.35 0.56
CA ALA A 50 1.92 -2.21 -0.80
C ALA A 50 0.92 -2.04 -1.96
N THR A 51 -0.35 -2.43 -1.81
CA THR A 51 -1.34 -2.45 -2.89
C THR A 51 -2.56 -1.56 -2.67
N ARG A 52 -2.87 -1.15 -1.44
CA ARG A 52 -3.99 -0.25 -1.17
C ARG A 52 -3.53 1.19 -1.40
N THR A 53 -4.11 1.85 -2.41
CA THR A 53 -3.69 3.15 -2.91
C THR A 53 -4.86 4.11 -3.07
N SER A 54 -4.58 5.35 -3.50
CA SER A 54 -5.61 6.32 -3.88
C SER A 54 -6.40 5.94 -5.14
N VAL A 55 -5.93 4.97 -5.94
CA VAL A 55 -6.61 4.49 -7.14
C VAL A 55 -7.76 3.54 -6.76
N ASP A 56 -7.68 2.92 -5.58
CA ASP A 56 -8.75 2.08 -5.06
C ASP A 56 -9.91 2.95 -4.58
N THR A 57 -11.10 2.66 -5.06
CA THR A 57 -12.31 3.30 -4.54
C THR A 57 -12.55 2.83 -3.11
N TYR A 58 -13.16 3.68 -2.28
CA TYR A 58 -13.50 3.32 -0.90
C TYR A 58 -14.38 2.07 -0.81
N ILE A 59 -15.24 1.83 -1.81
CA ILE A 59 -16.17 0.70 -1.80
C ILE A 59 -15.48 -0.65 -2.08
N ALA A 60 -14.37 -0.67 -2.83
CA ALA A 60 -13.67 -1.91 -3.20
C ALA A 60 -13.22 -2.75 -1.99
N PRO A 61 -12.47 -2.22 -1.00
CA PRO A 61 -12.10 -2.98 0.18
C PRO A 61 -13.32 -3.40 1.02
N LEU A 62 -14.38 -2.56 1.10
CA LEU A 62 -15.61 -2.90 1.82
C LEU A 62 -16.34 -4.10 1.21
N ILE A 63 -16.37 -4.19 -0.13
CA ILE A 63 -16.92 -5.35 -0.84
C ILE A 63 -16.10 -6.59 -0.50
N MET A 64 -14.77 -6.50 -0.60
CA MET A 64 -13.86 -7.63 -0.35
C MET A 64 -13.87 -8.14 1.08
N GLU A 65 -14.09 -7.27 2.06
CA GLU A 65 -14.22 -7.65 3.48
C GLU A 65 -15.51 -8.42 3.76
N ASN A 66 -16.58 -8.15 3.01
CA ASN A 66 -17.84 -8.86 3.13
C ASN A 66 -17.95 -10.02 2.12
N LYS A 67 -17.72 -11.24 2.61
CA LYS A 67 -17.76 -12.47 1.79
C LYS A 67 -19.11 -12.68 1.07
N GLU A 68 -20.23 -12.33 1.69
CA GLU A 68 -21.55 -12.52 1.08
C GLU A 68 -21.78 -11.51 -0.04
N VAL A 69 -21.41 -10.25 0.16
CA VAL A 69 -21.46 -9.22 -0.89
C VAL A 69 -20.52 -9.55 -2.03
N THR A 70 -19.28 -9.99 -1.74
CA THR A 70 -18.33 -10.44 -2.77
C THR A 70 -18.92 -11.55 -3.64
N LYS A 71 -19.58 -12.55 -3.04
CA LYS A 71 -20.24 -13.64 -3.80
C LYS A 71 -21.36 -13.14 -4.70
N ILE A 72 -22.09 -12.11 -4.27
CA ILE A 72 -23.17 -11.52 -5.08
C ILE A 72 -22.55 -10.80 -6.29
N VAL A 73 -21.57 -9.93 -6.07
CA VAL A 73 -20.89 -9.17 -7.13
C VAL A 73 -20.22 -10.09 -8.16
N LEU A 74 -19.60 -11.20 -7.72
CA LEU A 74 -18.94 -12.15 -8.63
C LEU A 74 -19.89 -13.04 -9.45
N ARG A 75 -21.20 -13.03 -9.16
CA ARG A 75 -22.20 -13.80 -9.90
C ARG A 75 -22.90 -12.99 -11.00
N GLU A 76 -22.65 -11.69 -11.06
CA GLU A 76 -23.08 -10.82 -12.15
C GLU A 76 -22.24 -11.06 -13.42
#